data_AF-A0A067CAP2-F1
#
_entry.id   AF-A0A067CAP2-F1
#
_cell.length_a   1.000
_cell.length_b   1.000
_cell.length_c   1.000
_cell.angle_alpha   90.00
_cell.angle_beta   90.00
_cell.angle_gamma   90.00
#
_symmetry.space_group_name_H-M   'P 1'
#
loop_
_entity.id
_entity.type
_entity.pdbx_description
1 polymer ?
#
loop_
_entity_poly.entity_id
_entity_poly.type
_entity_poly.pdbx_seq_one_letter_code
_entity_poly.pdbx_strand_id
1 'polypeptide(L)'
;MSSVAPGPVLATPMRDNLVVIQRRSPALSLRKWVRQASSRAIRKIKPAPIALGCLTLQNPVRQLCLALVTSKWFERFIMVCVLANTLLLGLVDYTNAIDGVPDPTNRRNMLIDHVNAISLYVFLVEASLKIIAYGLLMGKGTYLSDGWNRLDFVIIVSGTFSLVYSSAKLGILRVLRILRPLRALHSVPGLKVLTGSLLSSLPALGNVAIILAFCYLFFAILGMELWRSSWHYRCRLTPFPVQLNASVWNVSAMAPTSSYLASVVATPDAFRCLSIENNESWPSPMSCFWPTDPDEDHGTPWLCSSSPSWGRQCDANRTCGSNYDPFGAPRFRDLLLPMPSDYSPFSIMRQAEFSPNLNFGFTSFDNVYSVFVMIIMIVTASGWMVLTETTQDAGGAVAGFVYFNAIFFVAGCFLLQLNMAVLFSEFEKAKENHATVMAHQRRISLASYADRTSSRQLFKRPSLRLASGTHHRRHQHKWRAIAKLRHRAVTLLHRVAAVSAHGSL
;
A
#
# COMPACT_ATOMS: atom_id res chain seq x y z
N MET A 1 90.77 -58.80 -53.50
CA MET A 1 90.47 -58.36 -54.89
C MET A 1 89.01 -57.98 -54.95
N SER A 2 88.72 -56.85 -55.61
CA SER A 2 87.45 -56.44 -56.26
C SER A 2 86.18 -56.29 -55.42
N SER A 3 85.31 -55.29 -55.55
CA SER A 3 85.26 -54.04 -56.36
C SER A 3 83.89 -53.36 -56.06
N VAL A 4 83.90 -52.03 -55.89
CA VAL A 4 83.01 -51.03 -56.53
C VAL A 4 81.50 -50.89 -56.13
N ALA A 5 81.19 -49.64 -55.70
CA ALA A 5 80.03 -48.75 -55.96
C ALA A 5 78.81 -48.61 -54.98
N PRO A 6 78.17 -47.41 -54.90
CA PRO A 6 77.22 -46.99 -53.86
C PRO A 6 75.79 -46.58 -54.33
N GLY A 7 74.83 -46.39 -53.40
CA GLY A 7 73.58 -45.60 -53.61
C GLY A 7 72.26 -46.17 -53.03
N PRO A 8 71.21 -45.36 -52.73
CA PRO A 8 70.52 -45.37 -51.41
C PRO A 8 68.96 -45.46 -51.33
N VAL A 9 68.47 -45.77 -50.10
CA VAL A 9 67.25 -45.37 -49.33
C VAL A 9 65.81 -45.45 -49.94
N LEU A 10 64.89 -46.18 -49.28
CA LEU A 10 63.46 -45.80 -49.08
C LEU A 10 62.68 -46.61 -47.99
N ALA A 11 61.96 -45.87 -47.13
CA ALA A 11 60.63 -46.08 -46.49
C ALA A 11 60.24 -47.34 -45.66
N THR A 12 59.67 -47.10 -44.47
CA THR A 12 58.75 -48.01 -43.74
C THR A 12 57.49 -47.25 -43.28
N PRO A 13 56.27 -47.87 -43.27
CA PRO A 13 55.05 -47.20 -42.81
C PRO A 13 54.37 -47.84 -41.58
N MET A 14 53.49 -47.01 -40.98
CA MET A 14 52.27 -47.29 -40.19
C MET A 14 52.34 -47.82 -38.74
N ARG A 15 51.86 -46.97 -37.81
CA ARG A 15 51.13 -47.35 -36.59
C ARG A 15 49.89 -46.46 -36.46
N ASP A 16 48.73 -47.08 -36.41
CA ASP A 16 47.45 -46.45 -36.12
C ASP A 16 47.36 -46.00 -34.66
N ASN A 17 46.99 -44.74 -34.45
CA ASN A 17 46.70 -44.17 -33.14
C ASN A 17 45.21 -44.33 -32.82
N LEU A 18 44.88 -45.15 -31.82
CA LEU A 18 43.57 -45.16 -31.18
C LEU A 18 43.31 -43.80 -30.49
N VAL A 19 42.33 -43.06 -30.99
CA VAL A 19 41.81 -41.86 -30.34
C VAL A 19 40.95 -42.27 -29.14
N VAL A 20 41.51 -42.13 -27.94
CA VAL A 20 40.73 -42.21 -26.69
C VAL A 20 39.87 -40.95 -26.58
N ILE A 21 38.58 -41.06 -26.89
CA ILE A 21 37.58 -40.02 -26.61
C ILE A 21 37.36 -39.98 -25.09
N GLN A 22 38.14 -39.14 -24.40
CA GLN A 22 37.97 -38.91 -22.97
C GLN A 22 36.66 -38.13 -22.74
N ARG A 23 35.60 -38.82 -22.29
CA ARG A 23 34.34 -38.19 -21.84
C ARG A 23 34.67 -37.10 -20.82
N ARG A 24 34.46 -35.83 -21.18
CA ARG A 24 34.59 -34.70 -20.24
C ARG A 24 33.68 -34.95 -19.05
N SER A 25 34.26 -35.06 -17.85
CA SER A 25 33.49 -35.21 -16.62
C SER A 25 32.64 -33.95 -16.37
N PRO A 26 31.34 -34.09 -16.04
CA PRO A 26 30.43 -32.95 -15.84
C PRO A 26 30.85 -32.01 -14.68
N ALA A 27 31.71 -32.49 -13.78
CA ALA A 27 32.28 -31.70 -12.69
C ALA A 27 33.21 -30.56 -13.16
N LEU A 28 33.93 -30.76 -14.26
CA LEU A 28 34.89 -29.76 -14.80
C LEU A 28 34.18 -28.62 -15.54
N SER A 29 33.02 -28.88 -16.15
CA SER A 29 32.17 -27.85 -16.75
C SER A 29 31.46 -27.00 -15.71
N LEU A 30 30.98 -27.61 -14.62
CA LEU A 30 30.31 -26.89 -13.53
C LEU A 30 31.26 -25.88 -12.86
N ARG A 31 32.48 -26.30 -12.51
CA ARG A 31 33.48 -25.42 -11.89
C ARG A 31 33.85 -24.22 -12.78
N LYS A 32 34.00 -24.45 -14.09
CA LYS A 32 34.27 -23.36 -15.05
C LYS A 32 33.08 -22.40 -15.16
N TRP A 33 31.86 -22.94 -15.19
CA TRP A 33 30.63 -22.15 -15.21
C TRP A 33 30.48 -21.30 -13.95
N VAL A 34 30.66 -21.88 -12.75
CA VAL A 34 30.56 -21.17 -11.46
C VAL A 34 31.55 -20.01 -11.41
N ARG A 35 32.82 -20.21 -11.79
CA ARG A 35 33.83 -19.13 -11.82
C ARG A 35 33.48 -18.03 -12.80
N GLN A 36 32.99 -18.36 -13.99
CA GLN A 36 32.60 -17.36 -14.98
C GLN A 36 31.35 -16.58 -14.57
N ALA A 37 30.34 -17.28 -14.04
CA ALA A 37 29.11 -16.69 -13.52
C ALA A 37 29.37 -15.79 -12.31
N SER A 38 30.15 -16.26 -11.33
CA SER A 38 30.55 -15.48 -10.16
C SER A 38 31.36 -14.24 -10.55
N SER A 39 32.29 -14.36 -11.50
CA SER A 39 33.06 -13.20 -12.01
C SER A 39 32.19 -12.15 -12.74
N ARG A 40 31.06 -12.56 -13.33
CA ARG A 40 30.08 -11.62 -13.90
C ARG A 40 29.20 -11.01 -12.81
N ALA A 41 28.78 -11.82 -11.82
CA ALA A 41 28.01 -11.40 -10.66
C ALA A 41 28.74 -10.33 -9.83
N ILE A 42 30.01 -10.58 -9.49
CA ILE A 42 30.87 -9.67 -8.73
C ILE A 42 31.00 -8.32 -9.44
N ARG A 43 31.18 -8.32 -10.77
CA ARG A 43 31.23 -7.09 -11.58
C ARG A 43 29.92 -6.32 -11.58
N LYS A 44 28.78 -7.01 -11.51
CA LYS A 44 27.45 -6.39 -11.56
C LYS A 44 27.01 -5.82 -10.22
N ILE A 45 27.28 -6.52 -9.11
CA ILE A 45 26.67 -6.23 -7.80
C ILE A 45 27.67 -5.60 -6.82
N LYS A 46 28.98 -5.74 -7.07
CA LYS A 46 30.07 -5.25 -6.18
C LYS A 46 29.82 -5.64 -4.70
N PRO A 47 29.72 -6.95 -4.39
CA PRO A 47 29.44 -7.42 -3.03
C PRO A 47 30.58 -7.06 -2.06
N ALA A 48 30.26 -6.98 -0.75
CA ALA A 48 31.23 -6.69 0.30
C ALA A 48 32.46 -7.63 0.25
N PRO A 49 33.68 -7.16 0.57
CA PRO A 49 34.90 -7.96 0.43
C PRO A 49 34.88 -9.22 1.31
N ILE A 50 34.35 -9.13 2.53
CA ILE A 50 34.20 -10.24 3.48
C ILE A 50 32.72 -10.37 3.84
N ALA A 51 32.16 -11.56 3.71
CA ALA A 51 30.79 -11.88 4.15
C ALA A 51 30.85 -12.62 5.49
N LEU A 52 29.93 -12.28 6.42
CA LEU A 52 29.77 -12.96 7.72
C LEU A 52 31.05 -13.05 8.57
N GLY A 53 31.97 -12.09 8.44
CA GLY A 53 33.22 -12.02 9.20
C GLY A 53 34.32 -13.02 8.78
N CYS A 54 33.99 -14.10 8.05
CA CYS A 54 34.93 -15.18 7.72
C CYS A 54 34.94 -15.63 6.25
N LEU A 55 33.94 -15.28 5.44
CA LEU A 55 33.83 -15.75 4.06
C LEU A 55 34.44 -14.75 3.06
N THR A 56 35.63 -15.05 2.55
CA THR A 56 36.26 -14.29 1.46
C THR A 56 35.62 -14.61 0.10
N LEU A 57 35.78 -13.71 -0.89
CA LEU A 57 35.29 -13.88 -2.27
C LEU A 57 35.87 -15.13 -3.00
N GLN A 58 36.92 -15.71 -2.45
CA GLN A 58 37.60 -16.88 -3.02
C GLN A 58 36.97 -18.21 -2.62
N ASN A 59 36.13 -18.22 -1.57
CA ASN A 59 35.49 -19.44 -1.08
C ASN A 59 34.54 -20.06 -2.13
N PRO A 60 34.63 -21.37 -2.40
CA PRO A 60 33.86 -22.02 -3.46
C PRO A 60 32.35 -21.98 -3.18
N VAL A 61 31.95 -22.08 -1.91
CA VAL A 61 30.55 -21.97 -1.46
C VAL A 61 29.99 -20.59 -1.78
N ARG A 62 30.73 -19.53 -1.45
CA ARG A 62 30.32 -18.15 -1.72
C ARG A 62 30.24 -17.87 -3.23
N GLN A 63 31.17 -18.41 -4.02
CA GLN A 63 31.13 -18.30 -5.48
C GLN A 63 29.94 -19.02 -6.10
N LEU A 64 29.57 -20.19 -5.58
CA LEU A 64 28.38 -20.92 -6.00
C LEU A 64 27.11 -20.15 -5.65
N CYS A 65 26.98 -19.64 -4.42
CA CYS A 65 25.84 -18.82 -4.01
C CYS A 65 25.71 -17.55 -4.86
N LEU A 66 26.83 -16.87 -5.15
CA LEU A 66 26.84 -15.72 -6.06
C LEU A 66 26.40 -16.10 -7.48
N ALA A 67 26.85 -17.24 -8.00
CA ALA A 67 26.43 -17.71 -9.33
C ALA A 67 24.94 -18.07 -9.38
N LEU A 68 24.40 -18.67 -8.31
CA LEU A 68 23.01 -19.11 -8.22
C LEU A 68 22.04 -17.94 -8.03
N VAL A 69 22.32 -17.06 -7.05
CA VAL A 69 21.47 -15.90 -6.73
C VAL A 69 21.41 -14.90 -7.89
N THR A 70 22.45 -14.78 -8.70
CA THR A 70 22.46 -13.88 -9.87
C THR A 70 21.85 -14.48 -11.13
N SER A 71 21.40 -15.74 -11.07
CA SER A 71 20.74 -16.39 -12.20
C SER A 71 19.34 -15.83 -12.41
N LYS A 72 19.03 -15.45 -13.65
CA LYS A 72 17.67 -15.02 -14.04
C LYS A 72 16.62 -16.11 -13.82
N TRP A 73 17.00 -17.38 -13.91
CA TRP A 73 16.07 -18.50 -13.68
C TRP A 73 15.72 -18.65 -12.20
N PHE A 74 16.68 -18.41 -11.32
CA PHE A 74 16.44 -18.40 -9.87
C PHE A 74 15.49 -17.28 -9.49
N GLU A 75 15.72 -16.07 -9.99
CA GLU A 75 14.84 -14.91 -9.79
C GLU A 75 13.41 -15.18 -10.30
N ARG A 76 13.26 -15.75 -11.51
CA ARG A 76 11.96 -16.14 -12.07
C ARG A 76 11.26 -17.23 -11.25
N PHE A 77 11.99 -18.23 -10.79
CA PHE A 77 11.45 -19.31 -9.96
C PHE A 77 10.86 -18.75 -8.68
N ILE A 78 11.61 -17.91 -7.96
CA ILE A 78 11.12 -17.31 -6.72
C ILE A 78 9.90 -16.42 -6.98
N MET A 79 9.91 -15.65 -8.08
CA MET A 79 8.77 -14.84 -8.49
C MET A 79 7.50 -15.68 -8.71
N VAL A 80 7.60 -16.82 -9.39
CA VAL A 80 6.47 -17.75 -9.58
C VAL A 80 6.00 -18.31 -8.24
N CYS A 81 6.91 -18.67 -7.34
CA CYS A 81 6.57 -19.15 -5.99
C CYS A 81 5.82 -18.08 -5.17
N VAL A 82 6.26 -16.82 -5.24
CA VAL A 82 5.55 -15.69 -4.60
C VAL A 82 4.14 -15.57 -5.17
N LEU A 83 4.01 -15.47 -6.49
CA LEU A 83 2.70 -15.30 -7.15
C LEU A 83 1.75 -16.47 -6.83
N ALA A 84 2.21 -17.71 -6.95
CA ALA A 84 1.43 -18.90 -6.62
C ALA A 84 0.99 -18.88 -5.15
N ASN A 85 1.89 -18.57 -4.22
CA ASN A 85 1.55 -18.46 -2.80
C ASN A 85 0.47 -17.39 -2.54
N THR A 86 0.59 -16.23 -3.19
CA THR A 86 -0.35 -15.13 -3.01
C THR A 86 -1.72 -15.41 -3.61
N LEU A 87 -1.79 -16.11 -4.75
CA LEU A 87 -3.04 -16.56 -5.35
C LEU A 87 -3.75 -17.58 -4.46
N LEU A 88 -3.02 -18.53 -3.89
CA LEU A 88 -3.57 -19.52 -2.95
C LEU A 88 -4.07 -18.90 -1.65
N LEU A 89 -3.43 -17.81 -1.17
CA LEU A 89 -3.91 -17.08 0.01
C LEU A 89 -5.30 -16.46 -0.21
N GLY A 90 -5.61 -16.04 -1.44
CA GLY A 90 -6.94 -15.55 -1.81
C GLY A 90 -8.02 -16.64 -1.89
N LEU A 91 -7.63 -17.92 -1.88
CA LEU A 91 -8.54 -19.07 -1.95
C LEU A 91 -8.83 -19.69 -0.58
N VAL A 92 -8.39 -19.06 0.51
CA VAL A 92 -8.66 -19.54 1.88
C VAL A 92 -10.17 -19.45 2.16
N ASP A 93 -10.73 -20.55 2.66
CA ASP A 93 -12.14 -20.67 2.98
C ASP A 93 -12.40 -20.41 4.47
N TYR A 94 -13.16 -19.36 4.76
CA TYR A 94 -13.52 -18.93 6.11
C TYR A 94 -14.95 -19.33 6.52
N THR A 95 -15.68 -20.10 5.70
CA THR A 95 -17.10 -20.41 5.93
C THR A 95 -17.35 -21.07 7.30
N ASN A 96 -16.44 -21.92 7.76
CA ASN A 96 -16.52 -22.61 9.06
C ASN A 96 -15.40 -22.18 10.03
N ALA A 97 -14.91 -20.93 9.93
CA ALA A 97 -13.84 -20.46 10.79
C ALA A 97 -14.31 -20.30 12.25
N ILE A 98 -13.48 -20.75 13.19
CA ILE A 98 -13.67 -20.56 14.63
C ILE A 98 -12.59 -19.59 15.11
N ASP A 99 -12.97 -18.53 15.82
CA ASP A 99 -12.05 -17.50 16.35
C ASP A 99 -11.12 -16.87 15.29
N GLY A 100 -11.61 -16.70 14.06
CA GLY A 100 -10.86 -16.09 12.95
C GLY A 100 -9.76 -16.99 12.36
N VAL A 101 -9.69 -18.26 12.76
CA VAL A 101 -8.79 -19.26 12.19
C VAL A 101 -9.57 -20.13 11.19
N PRO A 102 -9.06 -20.33 9.96
CA PRO A 102 -9.68 -21.22 8.99
C PRO A 102 -9.82 -22.64 9.54
N ASP A 103 -10.91 -23.31 9.22
CA ASP A 103 -11.13 -24.71 9.60
C ASP A 103 -10.01 -25.60 9.05
N PRO A 104 -9.22 -26.28 9.92
CA PRO A 104 -8.10 -27.12 9.51
C PRO A 104 -8.54 -28.46 8.88
N THR A 105 -9.81 -28.85 9.04
CA THR A 105 -10.32 -30.13 8.50
C THR A 105 -10.64 -30.05 7.01
N ASN A 106 -10.89 -28.84 6.50
CA ASN A 106 -11.14 -28.63 5.09
C ASN A 106 -9.87 -28.90 4.27
N ARG A 107 -9.96 -29.84 3.31
CA ARG A 107 -8.83 -30.23 2.44
C ARG A 107 -8.19 -29.05 1.72
N ARG A 108 -8.99 -28.03 1.35
CA ARG A 108 -8.49 -26.82 0.69
C ARG A 108 -7.60 -26.01 1.62
N ASN A 109 -8.07 -25.75 2.85
CA ASN A 109 -7.32 -25.01 3.85
C ASN A 109 -6.05 -25.76 4.27
N MET A 110 -6.14 -27.08 4.44
CA MET A 110 -4.97 -27.93 4.72
C MET A 110 -3.92 -27.83 3.60
N LEU A 111 -4.33 -27.91 2.33
CA LEU A 111 -3.42 -27.76 1.20
C LEU A 111 -2.77 -26.36 1.19
N ILE A 112 -3.55 -25.30 1.43
CA ILE A 112 -3.05 -23.93 1.47
C ILE A 112 -2.02 -23.75 2.59
N ASP A 113 -2.26 -24.32 3.77
CA ASP A 113 -1.32 -24.28 4.89
C ASP A 113 -0.01 -25.02 4.59
N HIS A 114 -0.09 -26.18 3.94
CA HIS A 114 1.11 -26.89 3.48
C HIS A 114 1.91 -26.07 2.46
N VAL A 115 1.23 -25.48 1.46
CA VAL A 115 1.90 -24.64 0.47
C VAL A 115 2.49 -23.38 1.10
N ASN A 116 1.81 -22.80 2.09
CA ASN A 116 2.31 -21.66 2.86
C ASN A 116 3.58 -22.03 3.65
N ALA A 117 3.60 -23.19 4.31
CA ALA A 117 4.79 -23.68 5.00
C ALA A 117 5.95 -23.92 4.02
N ILE A 118 5.70 -24.62 2.91
CA ILE A 118 6.71 -24.87 1.86
C ILE A 118 7.26 -23.56 1.30
N SER A 119 6.41 -22.57 1.03
CA SER A 119 6.84 -21.26 0.53
C SER A 119 7.76 -20.52 1.52
N LEU A 120 7.50 -20.63 2.83
CA LEU A 120 8.34 -20.02 3.85
C LEU A 120 9.75 -20.64 3.83
N TYR A 121 9.85 -21.96 3.71
CA TYR A 121 11.13 -22.64 3.58
C TYR A 121 11.88 -22.22 2.32
N VAL A 122 11.19 -22.09 1.18
CA VAL A 122 11.80 -21.60 -0.07
C VAL A 122 12.38 -20.19 0.12
N PHE A 123 11.64 -19.28 0.76
CA PHE A 123 12.11 -17.92 1.02
C PHE A 123 13.24 -17.86 2.05
N LEU A 124 13.23 -18.73 3.07
CA LEU A 124 14.32 -18.87 4.03
C LEU A 124 15.62 -19.34 3.34
N VAL A 125 15.52 -20.34 2.46
CA VAL A 125 16.66 -20.83 1.67
C VAL A 125 17.18 -19.72 0.77
N GLU A 126 16.31 -18.99 0.10
CA GLU A 126 16.73 -17.87 -0.74
C GLU A 126 17.40 -16.73 0.05
N ALA A 127 16.84 -16.34 1.21
CA ALA A 127 17.43 -15.33 2.07
C ALA A 127 18.81 -15.77 2.59
N SER A 128 18.95 -17.03 3.03
CA SER A 128 20.25 -17.56 3.47
C SER A 128 21.28 -17.59 2.33
N LEU A 129 20.89 -17.99 1.11
CA LEU A 129 21.75 -17.92 -0.08
C LEU A 129 22.21 -16.49 -0.39
N LYS A 130 21.31 -15.50 -0.30
CA LYS A 130 21.63 -14.08 -0.48
C LYS A 130 22.54 -13.55 0.62
N ILE A 131 22.32 -13.93 1.89
CA ILE A 131 23.16 -13.53 3.03
C ILE A 131 24.58 -14.10 2.88
N ILE A 132 24.72 -15.36 2.44
CA ILE A 132 26.04 -15.97 2.17
C ILE A 132 26.74 -15.28 0.99
N ALA A 133 25.99 -14.90 -0.05
CA ALA A 133 26.54 -14.23 -1.22
C ALA A 133 27.02 -12.79 -0.93
N TYR A 134 26.18 -11.98 -0.29
CA TYR A 134 26.36 -10.53 -0.11
C TYR A 134 26.92 -10.13 1.27
N GLY A 135 26.75 -10.96 2.30
CA GLY A 135 27.08 -10.64 3.70
C GLY A 135 25.91 -9.98 4.45
N LEU A 136 25.92 -10.09 5.79
CA LEU A 136 24.79 -9.69 6.64
C LEU A 136 24.78 -8.20 7.05
N LEU A 137 25.84 -7.70 7.74
CA LEU A 137 25.77 -6.40 8.47
C LEU A 137 26.85 -5.35 8.12
N MET A 138 28.05 -5.73 7.65
CA MET A 138 29.16 -4.76 7.49
C MET A 138 29.30 -4.24 6.04
N GLY A 139 28.83 -3.01 5.78
CA GLY A 139 29.22 -2.20 4.62
C GLY A 139 28.20 -2.04 3.49
N LYS A 140 28.54 -1.18 2.50
CA LYS A 140 27.77 -0.95 1.27
C LYS A 140 27.81 -2.21 0.39
N GLY A 141 26.64 -2.75 0.01
CA GLY A 141 26.52 -3.98 -0.78
C GLY A 141 26.23 -5.26 0.02
N THR A 142 25.79 -5.13 1.27
CA THR A 142 25.31 -6.22 2.14
C THR A 142 23.80 -6.46 1.97
N TYR A 143 23.31 -7.62 2.42
CA TYR A 143 21.91 -8.02 2.30
C TYR A 143 20.94 -6.99 2.93
N LEU A 144 21.24 -6.51 4.14
CA LEU A 144 20.38 -5.56 4.87
C LEU A 144 20.48 -4.10 4.38
N SER A 145 21.41 -3.80 3.48
CA SER A 145 21.56 -2.46 2.90
C SER A 145 20.46 -2.11 1.89
N ASP A 146 19.81 -3.12 1.30
CA ASP A 146 18.68 -2.95 0.40
C ASP A 146 17.36 -2.99 1.18
N GLY A 147 16.55 -1.94 1.06
CA GLY A 147 15.28 -1.80 1.79
C GLY A 147 14.29 -2.94 1.50
N TRP A 148 14.30 -3.46 0.27
CA TRP A 148 13.42 -4.56 -0.14
C TRP A 148 13.81 -5.90 0.49
N ASN A 149 15.12 -6.21 0.53
CA ASN A 149 15.62 -7.40 1.21
C ASN A 149 15.39 -7.31 2.74
N ARG A 150 15.38 -6.09 3.31
CA ARG A 150 15.03 -5.87 4.72
C ARG A 150 13.56 -6.18 5.01
N LEU A 151 12.65 -5.78 4.13
CA LEU A 151 11.23 -6.15 4.21
C LEU A 151 11.04 -7.67 4.11
N ASP A 152 11.66 -8.32 3.12
CA ASP A 152 11.59 -9.78 2.97
C ASP A 152 12.13 -10.51 4.21
N PHE A 153 13.20 -9.99 4.82
CA PHE A 153 13.76 -10.55 6.05
C PHE A 153 12.78 -10.47 7.23
N VAL A 154 12.09 -9.33 7.42
CA VAL A 154 11.06 -9.17 8.46
C VAL A 154 9.91 -10.16 8.27
N ILE A 155 9.48 -10.40 7.02
CA ILE A 155 8.43 -11.39 6.71
C ILE A 155 8.90 -12.81 7.06
N ILE A 156 10.14 -13.17 6.75
CA ILE A 156 10.68 -14.51 7.05
C ILE A 156 10.83 -14.71 8.56
N VAL A 157 11.34 -13.71 9.29
CA VAL A 157 11.51 -13.79 10.74
C VAL A 157 10.15 -13.89 11.44
N SER A 158 9.18 -13.05 11.08
CA SER A 158 7.82 -13.12 11.65
C SER A 158 7.13 -14.46 11.34
N GLY A 159 7.29 -15.00 10.12
CA GLY A 159 6.77 -16.31 9.75
C GLY A 159 7.42 -17.47 10.52
N THR A 160 8.74 -17.41 10.71
CA THR A 160 9.49 -18.43 11.47
C THR A 160 9.13 -18.38 12.95
N PHE A 161 9.00 -17.17 13.51
CA PHE A 161 8.59 -16.97 14.90
C PHE A 161 7.17 -17.50 15.15
N SER A 162 6.24 -17.32 14.19
CA SER A 162 4.89 -17.88 14.28
C SER A 162 4.84 -19.42 14.23
N LEU A 163 5.86 -20.10 13.69
CA LEU A 163 5.94 -21.57 13.72
C LEU A 163 6.46 -22.09 15.07
N VAL A 164 7.33 -21.33 15.74
CA VAL A 164 7.95 -21.73 17.00
C VAL A 164 7.05 -21.39 18.20
N TYR A 165 6.36 -20.25 18.17
CA TYR A 165 5.50 -19.80 19.25
C TYR A 165 4.02 -19.89 18.83
N SER A 166 3.35 -20.97 19.24
CA SER A 166 1.93 -21.22 18.95
C SER A 166 1.00 -20.56 19.96
N SER A 167 1.14 -19.25 20.16
CA SER A 167 0.25 -18.47 21.03
C SER A 167 -0.82 -17.75 20.20
N ALA A 168 -2.09 -17.83 20.62
CA ALA A 168 -3.23 -17.21 19.92
C ALA A 168 -3.05 -15.70 19.66
N LYS A 169 -2.34 -14.98 20.53
CA LYS A 169 -2.05 -13.53 20.40
C LYS A 169 -1.05 -13.17 19.28
N LEU A 170 -0.39 -14.15 18.65
CA LEU A 170 0.57 -13.93 17.56
C LEU A 170 -0.08 -14.02 16.16
N GLY A 171 -1.40 -14.16 16.08
CA GLY A 171 -2.14 -14.15 14.81
C GLY A 171 -1.84 -12.92 13.94
N ILE A 172 -1.54 -11.76 14.55
CA ILE A 172 -1.20 -10.54 13.82
C ILE A 172 0.11 -10.65 13.03
N LEU A 173 1.08 -11.46 13.50
CA LEU A 173 2.34 -11.69 12.78
C LEU A 173 2.10 -12.45 11.47
N ARG A 174 1.00 -13.21 11.38
CA ARG A 174 0.60 -13.89 10.15
C ARG A 174 0.07 -12.92 9.11
N VAL A 175 -0.48 -11.75 9.50
CA VAL A 175 -0.95 -10.71 8.56
C VAL A 175 0.21 -10.15 7.74
N LEU A 176 1.42 -10.10 8.29
CA LEU A 176 2.63 -9.64 7.57
C LEU A 176 2.93 -10.48 6.32
N ARG A 177 2.42 -11.72 6.22
CA ARG A 177 2.55 -12.54 5.00
C ARG A 177 1.79 -11.96 3.80
N ILE A 178 0.79 -11.08 4.02
CA ILE A 178 0.09 -10.32 2.98
C ILE A 178 1.02 -9.33 2.27
N LEU A 179 2.19 -9.02 2.84
CA LEU A 179 3.19 -8.18 2.22
C LEU A 179 4.03 -8.91 1.16
N ARG A 180 3.96 -10.25 1.06
CA ARG A 180 4.71 -11.05 0.05
C ARG A 180 4.46 -10.62 -1.41
N PRO A 181 3.24 -10.26 -1.86
CA PRO A 181 3.03 -9.67 -3.19
C PRO A 181 3.83 -8.38 -3.43
N LEU A 182 4.20 -7.61 -2.40
CA LEU A 182 5.04 -6.41 -2.57
C LEU A 182 6.41 -6.76 -3.18
N ARG A 183 6.87 -8.00 -2.96
CA ARG A 183 8.07 -8.51 -3.59
C ARG A 183 7.96 -8.61 -5.11
N ALA A 184 6.80 -9.03 -5.60
CA ALA A 184 6.50 -9.06 -7.01
C ALA A 184 6.61 -7.65 -7.63
N LEU A 185 6.19 -6.62 -6.88
CA LEU A 185 6.27 -5.22 -7.32
C LEU A 185 7.71 -4.76 -7.61
N HIS A 186 8.68 -5.12 -6.77
CA HIS A 186 10.06 -4.66 -6.97
C HIS A 186 10.89 -5.57 -7.91
N SER A 187 10.44 -6.80 -8.14
CA SER A 187 11.10 -7.75 -9.05
C SER A 187 10.89 -7.38 -10.52
N VAL A 188 9.80 -6.66 -10.83
CA VAL A 188 9.54 -6.13 -12.17
C VAL A 188 10.20 -4.75 -12.30
N PRO A 189 11.16 -4.55 -13.23
CA PRO A 189 11.95 -3.32 -13.30
C PRO A 189 11.11 -2.07 -13.57
N GLY A 190 10.03 -2.18 -14.38
CA GLY A 190 9.12 -1.06 -14.62
C GLY A 190 8.34 -0.63 -13.36
N LEU A 191 7.94 -1.60 -12.55
CA LEU A 191 7.16 -1.37 -11.34
C LEU A 191 8.01 -0.89 -10.18
N LYS A 192 9.27 -1.35 -10.09
CA LYS A 192 10.28 -0.80 -9.17
C LYS A 192 10.55 0.70 -9.41
N VAL A 193 10.58 1.13 -10.67
CA VAL A 193 10.71 2.55 -11.00
C VAL A 193 9.48 3.30 -10.53
N LEU A 194 8.29 2.82 -10.86
CA LEU A 194 7.03 3.46 -10.47
C LEU A 194 6.87 3.59 -8.95
N THR A 195 7.10 2.52 -8.19
CA THR A 195 7.01 2.56 -6.72
C THR A 195 8.06 3.47 -6.11
N GLY A 196 9.28 3.50 -6.67
CA GLY A 196 10.33 4.43 -6.29
C GLY A 196 9.93 5.89 -6.54
N SER A 197 9.34 6.19 -7.70
CA SER A 197 8.82 7.54 -8.02
C SER A 197 7.73 7.96 -7.04
N LEU A 198 6.76 7.08 -6.77
CA LEU A 198 5.66 7.35 -5.83
C LEU A 198 6.19 7.63 -4.43
N LEU A 199 7.06 6.76 -3.89
CA LEU A 199 7.66 6.96 -2.58
C LEU A 199 8.52 8.23 -2.52
N SER A 200 9.19 8.61 -3.62
CA SER A 200 9.98 9.84 -3.68
C SER A 200 9.13 11.11 -3.67
N SER A 201 7.86 11.04 -4.09
CA SER A 201 6.90 12.16 -4.04
C SER A 201 6.19 12.31 -2.68
N LEU A 202 6.23 11.28 -1.81
CA LEU A 202 5.56 11.32 -0.51
C LEU A 202 6.02 12.47 0.40
N PRO A 203 7.31 12.84 0.51
CA PRO A 203 7.72 13.96 1.35
C PRO A 203 7.11 15.30 0.92
N ALA A 204 7.00 15.55 -0.38
CA ALA A 204 6.39 16.76 -0.91
C ALA A 204 4.87 16.78 -0.64
N LEU A 205 4.20 15.64 -0.76
CA LEU A 205 2.80 15.49 -0.36
C LEU A 205 2.61 15.72 1.15
N GLY A 206 3.59 15.32 1.96
CA GLY A 206 3.60 15.57 3.40
C GLY A 206 3.50 17.05 3.77
N ASN A 207 4.18 17.94 3.03
CA ASN A 207 4.08 19.39 3.24
C ASN A 207 2.65 19.91 3.01
N VAL A 208 1.98 19.42 1.96
CA VAL A 208 0.59 19.78 1.68
C VAL A 208 -0.36 19.19 2.71
N ALA A 209 -0.11 17.95 3.14
CA ALA A 209 -0.90 17.27 4.16
C ALA A 209 -0.89 18.01 5.50
N ILE A 210 0.22 18.68 5.86
CA ILE A 210 0.29 19.52 7.06
C ILE A 210 -0.65 20.73 6.95
N ILE A 211 -0.65 21.42 5.80
CA ILE A 211 -1.57 22.55 5.56
C ILE A 211 -3.03 22.06 5.59
N LEU A 212 -3.29 20.91 4.96
CA LEU A 212 -4.60 20.27 4.96
C LEU A 212 -5.08 19.96 6.38
N ALA A 213 -4.22 19.34 7.20
CA ALA A 213 -4.53 18.99 8.58
C ALA A 213 -4.83 20.24 9.43
N PHE A 214 -4.09 21.33 9.24
CA PHE A 214 -4.36 22.59 9.92
C PHE A 214 -5.72 23.18 9.54
N CYS A 215 -6.06 23.21 8.23
CA CYS A 215 -7.37 23.66 7.76
C CYS A 215 -8.50 22.79 8.33
N TYR A 216 -8.33 21.47 8.34
CA TYR A 216 -9.32 20.56 8.91
C TYR A 216 -9.50 20.76 10.41
N LEU A 217 -8.40 20.97 11.15
CA LEU A 217 -8.46 21.25 12.58
C LEU A 217 -9.23 22.55 12.87
N PHE A 218 -9.01 23.60 12.08
CA PHE A 218 -9.76 24.85 12.20
C PHE A 218 -11.27 24.62 12.04
N PHE A 219 -11.69 23.95 10.98
CA PHE A 219 -13.11 23.65 10.76
C PHE A 219 -13.67 22.68 11.81
N ALA A 220 -12.86 21.76 12.33
CA ALA A 220 -13.27 20.85 13.39
C ALA A 220 -13.59 21.61 14.68
N ILE A 221 -12.68 22.49 15.11
CA ILE A 221 -12.88 23.35 16.30
C ILE A 221 -14.09 24.26 16.10
N LEU A 222 -14.21 24.91 14.94
CA LEU A 222 -15.37 25.74 14.63
C LEU A 222 -16.69 24.96 14.73
N GLY A 223 -16.74 23.74 14.19
CA GLY A 223 -17.93 22.89 14.25
C GLY A 223 -18.30 22.49 15.68
N MET A 224 -17.31 22.14 16.51
CA MET A 224 -17.55 21.83 17.92
C MET A 224 -18.13 23.04 18.67
N GLU A 225 -17.58 24.24 18.47
CA GLU A 225 -18.08 25.44 19.13
C GLU A 225 -19.52 25.80 18.71
N LEU A 226 -19.89 25.51 17.46
CA LEU A 226 -21.23 25.79 16.95
C LEU A 226 -22.28 24.76 17.40
N TRP A 227 -21.93 23.48 17.50
CA TRP A 227 -22.91 22.39 17.67
C TRP A 227 -22.59 21.37 18.77
N ARG A 228 -21.70 21.68 19.72
CA ARG A 228 -21.46 20.81 20.89
C ARG A 228 -22.79 20.37 21.52
N SER A 229 -22.91 19.08 21.81
CA SER A 229 -24.11 18.47 22.41
C SER A 229 -25.41 18.53 21.58
N SER A 230 -25.42 19.19 20.41
CA SER A 230 -26.64 19.32 19.59
C SER A 230 -27.06 17.99 18.97
N TRP A 231 -26.11 17.07 18.75
CA TRP A 231 -26.35 15.77 18.13
C TRP A 231 -26.89 14.69 19.09
N HIS A 232 -27.16 15.05 20.35
CA HIS A 232 -27.74 14.15 21.35
C HIS A 232 -29.27 14.28 21.49
N TYR A 233 -29.87 15.27 20.84
CA TYR A 233 -31.30 15.56 20.96
C TYR A 233 -32.13 14.70 20.00
N ARG A 234 -33.08 13.96 20.58
CA ARG A 234 -34.00 13.06 19.88
C ARG A 234 -35.44 13.30 20.31
N CYS A 235 -36.41 12.97 19.46
CA CYS A 235 -37.79 13.01 19.88
C CYS A 235 -38.11 11.83 20.79
N ARG A 236 -38.73 12.16 21.91
CA ARG A 236 -39.02 11.22 22.99
C ARG A 236 -40.52 11.04 23.15
N LEU A 237 -40.91 9.83 23.53
CA LEU A 237 -42.32 9.47 23.74
C LEU A 237 -42.93 10.15 24.97
N THR A 238 -42.11 10.47 25.97
CA THR A 238 -42.53 11.06 27.24
C THR A 238 -41.98 12.47 27.39
N PRO A 239 -42.68 13.37 28.10
CA PRO A 239 -42.22 14.75 28.32
C PRO A 239 -41.00 14.88 29.23
N PHE A 240 -40.69 13.85 30.01
CA PHE A 240 -39.54 13.82 30.92
C PHE A 240 -38.95 12.40 31.00
N PRO A 241 -37.70 12.26 31.50
CA PRO A 241 -37.11 10.96 31.76
C PRO A 241 -37.85 10.18 32.83
N VAL A 242 -37.91 8.86 32.64
CA VAL A 242 -38.67 7.94 33.49
C VAL A 242 -37.75 6.97 34.20
N GLN A 243 -38.17 6.50 35.37
CA GLN A 243 -37.43 5.54 36.17
C GLN A 243 -37.26 4.23 35.41
N LEU A 244 -36.08 3.64 35.50
CA LEU A 244 -35.79 2.37 34.86
C LEU A 244 -35.96 1.23 35.85
N ASN A 245 -36.77 0.23 35.50
CA ASN A 245 -36.78 -1.05 36.18
C ASN A 245 -35.94 -2.07 35.40
N ALA A 246 -34.79 -2.48 35.97
CA ALA A 246 -33.84 -3.37 35.30
C ALA A 246 -34.45 -4.74 34.92
N SER A 247 -35.49 -5.20 35.61
CA SER A 247 -36.15 -6.49 35.35
C SER A 247 -37.01 -6.52 34.09
N VAL A 248 -37.37 -5.36 33.52
CA VAL A 248 -38.20 -5.24 32.31
C VAL A 248 -37.38 -4.94 31.05
N TRP A 249 -36.05 -5.05 31.14
CA TRP A 249 -35.14 -4.81 30.01
C TRP A 249 -34.92 -6.06 29.16
N ASN A 250 -35.07 -5.95 27.84
CA ASN A 250 -34.76 -7.04 26.92
C ASN A 250 -33.36 -6.86 26.31
N VAL A 251 -32.41 -7.71 26.72
CA VAL A 251 -31.00 -7.65 26.27
C VAL A 251 -30.85 -7.97 24.78
N SER A 252 -31.70 -8.84 24.22
CA SER A 252 -31.62 -9.23 22.80
C SER A 252 -32.05 -8.12 21.84
N ALA A 253 -33.01 -7.29 22.27
CA ALA A 253 -33.52 -6.17 21.49
C ALA A 253 -32.90 -4.83 21.90
N MET A 254 -32.02 -4.82 22.92
CA MET A 254 -31.42 -3.61 23.49
C MET A 254 -32.47 -2.52 23.79
N ALA A 255 -33.64 -2.92 24.31
CA ALA A 255 -34.79 -2.05 24.52
C ALA A 255 -35.65 -2.52 25.72
N PRO A 256 -36.42 -1.62 26.36
CA PRO A 256 -37.41 -2.03 27.36
C PRO A 256 -38.52 -2.90 26.72
N THR A 257 -39.13 -3.77 27.51
CA THR A 257 -40.25 -4.62 27.06
C THR A 257 -41.43 -3.76 26.59
N SER A 258 -42.07 -4.14 25.49
CA SER A 258 -43.18 -3.39 24.88
C SER A 258 -44.35 -3.12 25.83
N SER A 259 -44.67 -4.07 26.72
CA SER A 259 -45.71 -3.92 27.75
C SER A 259 -45.37 -2.83 28.76
N TYR A 260 -44.12 -2.78 29.22
CA TYR A 260 -43.63 -1.74 30.11
C TYR A 260 -43.63 -0.38 29.42
N LEU A 261 -43.14 -0.32 28.18
CA LEU A 261 -43.13 0.91 27.39
C LEU A 261 -44.54 1.48 27.19
N ALA A 262 -45.54 0.62 26.90
CA ALA A 262 -46.93 1.04 26.77
C ALA A 262 -47.49 1.63 28.08
N SER A 263 -47.15 1.05 29.24
CA SER A 263 -47.57 1.57 30.55
C SER A 263 -46.93 2.92 30.89
N VAL A 264 -45.65 3.09 30.54
CA VAL A 264 -44.91 4.33 30.75
C VAL A 264 -45.46 5.46 29.87
N VAL A 265 -45.80 5.16 28.62
CA VAL A 265 -46.39 6.14 27.69
C VAL A 265 -47.82 6.50 28.09
N ALA A 266 -48.61 5.56 28.61
CA ALA A 266 -49.99 5.82 29.04
C ALA A 266 -50.07 6.72 30.28
N THR A 267 -49.17 6.53 31.26
CA THR A 267 -49.16 7.30 32.51
C THR A 267 -47.73 7.73 32.89
N PRO A 268 -47.15 8.73 32.21
CA PRO A 268 -45.74 9.09 32.40
C PRO A 268 -45.45 9.64 33.79
N ASP A 269 -46.36 10.39 34.41
CA ASP A 269 -46.15 11.03 35.72
C ASP A 269 -45.92 10.03 36.86
N ALA A 270 -46.48 8.82 36.76
CA ALA A 270 -46.27 7.76 37.74
C ALA A 270 -44.83 7.22 37.76
N PHE A 271 -44.09 7.40 36.67
CA PHE A 271 -42.74 6.87 36.49
C PHE A 271 -41.67 7.97 36.42
N ARG A 272 -41.98 9.20 36.85
CA ARG A 272 -41.06 10.34 36.74
C ARG A 272 -39.73 10.11 37.50
N CYS A 273 -38.61 10.45 36.86
CA CYS A 273 -37.27 10.30 37.45
C CYS A 273 -36.89 11.40 38.45
N LEU A 274 -37.07 12.68 38.07
CA LEU A 274 -36.75 13.85 38.90
C LEU A 274 -38.02 14.44 39.53
N SER A 275 -37.92 15.00 40.74
CA SER A 275 -39.02 15.79 41.30
C SER A 275 -39.23 17.08 40.50
N ILE A 276 -40.45 17.63 40.53
CA ILE A 276 -40.89 18.78 39.70
C ILE A 276 -40.02 20.05 39.92
N GLU A 277 -39.27 20.12 41.02
CA GLU A 277 -38.53 21.31 41.45
C GLU A 277 -37.13 21.47 40.81
N ASN A 278 -36.53 20.41 40.26
CA ASN A 278 -35.16 20.45 39.72
C ASN A 278 -35.13 20.03 38.25
N ASN A 279 -35.46 20.94 37.32
CA ASN A 279 -35.77 20.52 35.94
C ASN A 279 -34.58 20.49 34.97
N GLU A 280 -33.43 21.09 35.29
CA GLU A 280 -32.37 21.30 34.28
C GLU A 280 -30.97 20.80 34.67
N SER A 281 -30.61 20.74 35.96
CA SER A 281 -29.29 20.29 36.41
C SER A 281 -29.34 18.89 37.01
N TRP A 282 -28.48 18.00 36.52
CA TRP A 282 -28.39 16.61 36.97
C TRP A 282 -27.11 16.42 37.81
N PRO A 283 -27.17 16.55 39.15
CA PRO A 283 -25.97 16.50 39.99
C PRO A 283 -25.32 15.10 40.06
N SER A 284 -26.10 14.04 39.81
CA SER A 284 -25.59 12.67 39.72
C SER A 284 -26.40 11.84 38.72
N PRO A 285 -25.76 10.91 37.98
CA PRO A 285 -26.47 10.03 37.05
C PRO A 285 -27.44 9.10 37.78
N MET A 286 -28.69 9.05 37.34
CA MET A 286 -29.74 8.24 37.97
C MET A 286 -30.11 7.03 37.12
N SER A 287 -30.69 6.00 37.74
CA SER A 287 -31.19 4.80 37.06
C SER A 287 -32.51 5.09 36.34
N CYS A 288 -32.44 5.89 35.29
CA CYS A 288 -33.57 6.34 34.49
C CYS A 288 -33.23 6.21 33.01
N PHE A 289 -34.25 6.30 32.16
CA PHE A 289 -34.08 6.32 30.71
C PHE A 289 -35.14 7.22 30.09
N TRP A 290 -34.91 7.61 28.84
CA TRP A 290 -35.87 8.41 28.08
C TRP A 290 -36.25 7.69 26.80
N PRO A 291 -37.46 7.13 26.69
CA PRO A 291 -37.85 6.39 25.50
C PRO A 291 -37.80 7.25 24.24
N THR A 292 -37.05 6.80 23.23
CA THR A 292 -37.02 7.39 21.88
C THR A 292 -38.23 6.96 21.08
N ASP A 293 -38.64 7.79 20.14
CA ASP A 293 -39.72 7.47 19.21
C ASP A 293 -39.23 6.46 18.15
N PRO A 294 -39.82 5.25 18.04
CA PRO A 294 -39.39 4.26 17.05
C PRO A 294 -39.56 4.75 15.61
N ASP A 295 -40.51 5.67 15.36
CA ASP A 295 -40.72 6.25 14.04
C ASP A 295 -39.53 7.09 13.56
N GLU A 296 -38.69 7.62 14.47
CA GLU A 296 -37.46 8.34 14.11
C GLU A 296 -36.36 7.44 13.55
N ASP A 297 -36.41 6.12 13.78
CA ASP A 297 -35.36 5.21 13.35
C ASP A 297 -35.62 4.64 11.93
N HIS A 298 -36.79 4.92 11.34
CA HIS A 298 -37.20 4.45 10.03
C HIS A 298 -36.68 5.35 8.89
N GLY A 299 -35.46 5.09 8.43
CA GLY A 299 -35.01 5.45 7.07
C GLY A 299 -34.19 6.74 6.91
N THR A 300 -34.20 7.66 7.87
CA THR A 300 -33.38 8.89 7.85
C THR A 300 -32.98 9.32 9.26
N PRO A 301 -31.73 9.81 9.49
CA PRO A 301 -31.32 10.31 10.80
C PRO A 301 -31.99 11.65 11.06
N TRP A 302 -33.03 11.66 11.87
CA TRP A 302 -33.59 12.90 12.36
C TRP A 302 -33.17 13.17 13.79
N LEU A 303 -32.61 14.36 13.98
CA LEU A 303 -32.40 14.96 15.29
C LEU A 303 -33.47 16.03 15.48
N CYS A 304 -33.68 16.43 16.72
CA CYS A 304 -34.53 17.56 17.03
C CYS A 304 -33.69 18.69 17.63
N SER A 305 -34.18 19.93 17.53
CA SER A 305 -33.54 21.05 18.21
C SER A 305 -34.21 21.31 19.56
N SER A 306 -33.40 21.58 20.59
CA SER A 306 -33.91 21.99 21.90
C SER A 306 -34.57 23.36 21.89
N SER A 307 -34.26 24.17 20.88
CA SER A 307 -34.74 25.52 20.78
C SER A 307 -35.95 25.60 19.86
N PRO A 308 -37.01 26.33 20.22
CA PRO A 308 -38.23 26.40 19.42
C PRO A 308 -38.10 27.30 18.18
N SER A 309 -37.00 28.06 18.05
CA SER A 309 -36.83 29.07 17.00
C SER A 309 -36.10 28.58 15.75
N TRP A 310 -35.44 27.43 15.81
CA TRP A 310 -34.57 26.92 14.75
C TRP A 310 -34.46 25.39 14.85
N GLY A 311 -34.16 24.75 13.72
CA GLY A 311 -34.09 23.30 13.63
C GLY A 311 -35.46 22.60 13.66
N ARG A 312 -35.42 21.27 13.54
CA ARG A 312 -36.61 20.41 13.50
C ARG A 312 -37.23 20.30 14.88
N GLN A 313 -38.54 20.49 14.93
CA GLN A 313 -39.35 20.23 16.13
C GLN A 313 -39.97 18.84 16.05
N CYS A 314 -40.22 18.26 17.22
CA CYS A 314 -40.94 17.01 17.34
C CYS A 314 -42.46 17.20 17.13
N ASP A 315 -43.17 16.11 16.84
CA ASP A 315 -44.63 16.12 16.75
C ASP A 315 -45.31 16.54 18.06
N ALA A 316 -46.58 16.93 17.99
CA ALA A 316 -47.32 17.58 19.10
C ALA A 316 -47.37 16.78 20.43
N ASN A 317 -47.17 15.45 20.40
CA ASN A 317 -47.15 14.57 21.57
C ASN A 317 -45.76 14.03 21.91
N ARG A 318 -44.72 14.62 21.33
CA ARG A 318 -43.33 14.21 21.51
C ARG A 318 -42.54 15.35 22.09
N THR A 319 -41.47 15.03 22.80
CA THR A 319 -40.61 16.04 23.43
C THR A 319 -39.19 15.87 22.96
N CYS A 320 -38.56 16.98 22.57
CA CYS A 320 -37.16 16.97 22.18
C CYS A 320 -36.26 16.88 23.41
N GLY A 321 -35.48 15.79 23.53
CA GLY A 321 -34.76 15.46 24.74
C GLY A 321 -33.39 14.83 24.49
N SER A 322 -32.39 15.28 25.24
CA SER A 322 -31.03 14.72 25.27
C SER A 322 -30.81 13.88 26.53
N ASN A 323 -29.94 12.87 26.41
CA ASN A 323 -29.44 12.07 27.54
C ASN A 323 -28.43 12.86 28.39
N TYR A 324 -27.99 14.02 27.91
CA TYR A 324 -27.08 14.93 28.60
C TYR A 324 -27.84 16.17 29.07
N ASP A 325 -27.39 16.76 30.17
CA ASP A 325 -27.88 18.07 30.60
C ASP A 325 -27.30 19.20 29.71
N PRO A 326 -27.76 20.46 29.85
CA PRO A 326 -27.22 21.57 29.08
C PRO A 326 -25.73 21.85 29.29
N PHE A 327 -25.14 21.34 30.38
CA PHE A 327 -23.72 21.46 30.72
C PHE A 327 -22.88 20.26 30.23
N GLY A 328 -23.52 19.25 29.62
CA GLY A 328 -22.88 18.03 29.12
C GLY A 328 -22.70 16.93 30.17
N ALA A 329 -23.30 17.06 31.36
CA ALA A 329 -23.30 16.00 32.36
C ALA A 329 -24.28 14.87 31.96
N PRO A 330 -23.92 13.60 32.16
CA PRO A 330 -24.80 12.48 31.84
C PRO A 330 -25.98 12.40 32.82
N ARG A 331 -27.21 12.29 32.29
CA ARG A 331 -28.43 12.15 33.10
C ARG A 331 -28.58 10.73 33.64
N PHE A 332 -28.22 9.73 32.83
CA PHE A 332 -28.53 8.32 33.11
C PHE A 332 -27.30 7.53 33.53
N ARG A 333 -27.49 6.64 34.50
CA ARG A 333 -26.48 5.67 34.91
C ARG A 333 -26.54 4.45 34.00
N ASP A 334 -25.41 4.10 33.40
CA ASP A 334 -25.30 2.87 32.61
C ASP A 334 -25.49 1.62 33.50
N LEU A 335 -26.22 0.63 32.97
CA LEU A 335 -26.49 -0.61 33.68
C LEU A 335 -25.30 -1.57 33.59
N LEU A 336 -24.74 -1.91 34.75
CA LEU A 336 -23.80 -3.01 34.92
C LEU A 336 -24.60 -4.29 35.14
N LEU A 337 -24.92 -5.03 34.08
CA LEU A 337 -25.38 -6.40 34.25
C LEU A 337 -24.17 -7.27 34.65
N PRO A 338 -24.30 -8.19 35.63
CA PRO A 338 -23.19 -9.02 36.08
C PRO A 338 -22.82 -10.02 34.99
N MET A 339 -21.76 -9.71 34.24
CA MET A 339 -21.01 -10.64 33.41
C MET A 339 -19.58 -10.72 33.92
N PRO A 340 -18.92 -11.89 33.87
CA PRO A 340 -17.54 -12.00 34.30
C PRO A 340 -16.65 -11.23 33.32
N SER A 341 -15.90 -10.25 33.86
CA SER A 341 -14.91 -9.35 33.23
C SER A 341 -15.41 -7.97 32.73
N ASP A 342 -15.41 -6.99 33.64
CA ASP A 342 -15.02 -5.57 33.49
C ASP A 342 -15.48 -4.73 32.27
N TYR A 343 -16.61 -5.03 31.66
CA TYR A 343 -17.29 -4.10 30.74
C TYR A 343 -18.80 -4.09 30.99
N SER A 344 -19.41 -2.91 31.08
CA SER A 344 -20.87 -2.79 30.98
C SER A 344 -21.27 -3.27 29.58
N PRO A 345 -22.15 -4.30 29.46
CA PRO A 345 -22.51 -4.83 28.14
C PRO A 345 -23.38 -3.84 27.36
N PHE A 346 -23.87 -2.77 28.00
CA PHE A 346 -24.88 -1.90 27.45
C PHE A 346 -24.82 -0.48 28.04
N SER A 347 -24.71 0.53 27.19
CA SER A 347 -24.74 1.94 27.57
C SER A 347 -26.08 2.56 27.18
N ILE A 348 -26.93 2.85 28.18
CA ILE A 348 -28.22 3.53 27.97
C ILE A 348 -27.97 4.94 27.43
N MET A 349 -26.87 5.56 27.87
CA MET A 349 -26.45 6.87 27.40
C MET A 349 -26.28 6.93 25.89
N ARG A 350 -25.73 5.88 25.27
CA ARG A 350 -25.48 5.82 23.81
C ARG A 350 -26.59 5.16 23.02
N GLN A 351 -27.58 4.56 23.65
CA GLN A 351 -28.64 3.81 22.96
C GLN A 351 -29.37 4.66 21.91
N ALA A 352 -29.66 5.92 22.23
CA ALA A 352 -30.36 6.84 21.32
C ALA A 352 -29.50 7.28 20.11
N GLU A 353 -28.18 7.12 20.19
CA GLU A 353 -27.21 7.48 19.15
C GLU A 353 -26.72 6.24 18.38
N PHE A 354 -26.86 5.05 18.96
CA PHE A 354 -26.44 3.78 18.40
C PHE A 354 -27.45 3.28 17.34
N SER A 355 -27.69 4.11 16.34
CA SER A 355 -28.50 3.77 15.16
C SER A 355 -27.60 3.74 13.91
N PRO A 356 -27.93 2.91 12.92
CA PRO A 356 -27.20 2.91 11.65
C PRO A 356 -27.28 4.26 10.94
N ASN A 357 -28.39 4.98 11.12
CA ASN A 357 -28.61 6.30 10.50
C ASN A 357 -27.67 7.38 11.08
N LEU A 358 -27.27 7.27 12.35
CA LEU A 358 -26.32 8.17 13.02
C LEU A 358 -24.89 7.61 13.05
N ASN A 359 -24.55 6.69 12.14
CA ASN A 359 -23.24 6.03 12.08
C ASN A 359 -22.80 5.45 13.44
N PHE A 360 -23.73 4.89 14.22
CA PHE A 360 -23.44 4.29 15.53
C PHE A 360 -22.68 5.21 16.52
N GLY A 361 -22.85 6.53 16.39
CA GLY A 361 -22.18 7.53 17.24
C GLY A 361 -20.73 7.85 16.84
N PHE A 362 -20.27 7.44 15.65
CA PHE A 362 -18.93 7.85 15.14
C PHE A 362 -18.89 9.30 14.65
N THR A 363 -20.05 9.87 14.32
CA THR A 363 -20.18 11.24 13.82
C THR A 363 -20.90 12.07 14.87
N SER A 364 -20.19 13.00 15.52
CA SER A 364 -20.74 13.96 16.48
C SER A 364 -19.82 15.18 16.60
N PHE A 365 -20.33 16.27 17.20
CA PHE A 365 -19.60 17.53 17.41
C PHE A 365 -18.97 17.66 18.81
N ASP A 366 -18.87 16.57 19.58
CA ASP A 366 -18.45 16.64 20.98
C ASP A 366 -16.94 16.49 21.14
N ASN A 367 -16.26 15.97 20.12
CA ASN A 367 -14.81 15.78 20.13
C ASN A 367 -14.21 16.00 18.73
N VAL A 368 -12.96 16.49 18.71
CA VAL A 368 -12.24 16.82 17.47
C VAL A 368 -12.15 15.61 16.54
N TYR A 369 -11.95 14.41 17.09
CA TYR A 369 -11.79 13.20 16.30
C TYR A 369 -13.04 12.85 15.48
N SER A 370 -14.23 12.94 16.09
CA SER A 370 -15.50 12.62 15.44
C SER A 370 -15.81 13.66 14.36
N VAL A 371 -15.55 14.94 14.62
CA VAL A 371 -15.68 15.99 13.60
C VAL A 371 -14.65 15.81 12.49
N PHE A 372 -13.44 15.32 12.79
CA PHE A 372 -12.44 15.04 11.77
C PHE A 372 -12.87 13.90 10.83
N VAL A 373 -13.50 12.85 11.37
CA VAL A 373 -14.14 11.79 10.57
C VAL A 373 -15.21 12.40 9.66
N MET A 374 -16.06 13.29 10.20
CA MET A 374 -17.07 13.99 9.40
C MET A 374 -16.43 14.86 8.29
N ILE A 375 -15.38 15.62 8.58
CA ILE A 375 -14.67 16.44 7.59
C ILE A 375 -14.10 15.56 6.47
N ILE A 376 -13.47 14.42 6.80
CA ILE A 376 -12.98 13.47 5.79
C ILE A 376 -14.13 12.97 4.92
N MET A 377 -15.28 12.62 5.51
CA MET A 377 -16.47 12.19 4.77
C MET A 377 -16.99 13.29 3.83
N ILE A 378 -17.05 14.55 4.30
CA ILE A 378 -17.46 15.71 3.50
C ILE A 378 -16.50 15.95 2.33
N VAL A 379 -15.20 16.00 2.60
CA VAL A 379 -14.17 16.24 1.60
C VAL A 379 -14.12 15.13 0.54
N THR A 380 -14.39 13.88 0.94
CA THR A 380 -14.49 12.74 0.03
C THR A 380 -15.85 12.62 -0.65
N ALA A 381 -16.76 13.57 -0.42
CA ALA A 381 -18.13 13.57 -0.91
C ALA A 381 -18.92 12.29 -0.60
N SER A 382 -18.60 11.64 0.54
CA SER A 382 -19.24 10.40 0.99
C SER A 382 -20.24 10.70 2.11
N GLY A 383 -21.53 10.47 1.88
CA GLY A 383 -22.58 10.65 2.92
C GLY A 383 -22.74 12.08 3.44
N TRP A 384 -22.13 13.07 2.79
CA TRP A 384 -22.05 14.45 3.27
C TRP A 384 -23.40 15.18 3.33
N MET A 385 -24.33 14.83 2.42
CA MET A 385 -25.68 15.40 2.41
C MET A 385 -26.45 15.03 3.68
N VAL A 386 -26.32 13.77 4.11
CA VAL A 386 -26.96 13.27 5.34
C VAL A 386 -26.41 14.01 6.56
N LEU A 387 -25.09 14.20 6.65
CA LEU A 387 -24.48 14.97 7.76
C LEU A 387 -24.94 16.43 7.75
N THR A 388 -25.10 17.02 6.56
CA THR A 388 -25.57 18.40 6.42
C THR A 388 -27.02 18.53 6.90
N GLU A 389 -27.92 17.68 6.39
CA GLU A 389 -29.34 17.63 6.77
C GLU A 389 -29.51 17.39 8.27
N THR A 390 -28.76 16.43 8.82
CA THR A 390 -28.74 16.12 10.26
C THR A 390 -28.36 17.35 11.10
N THR A 391 -27.34 18.12 10.69
CA THR A 391 -26.99 19.38 11.38
C THR A 391 -28.01 20.48 11.14
N GLN A 392 -28.64 20.55 9.97
CA GLN A 392 -29.68 21.53 9.70
C GLN A 392 -30.90 21.33 10.61
N ASP A 393 -31.25 20.07 10.86
CA ASP A 393 -32.33 19.69 11.78
C ASP A 393 -31.96 19.95 13.25
N ALA A 394 -30.77 19.59 13.70
CA ALA A 394 -30.37 19.79 15.10
C ALA A 394 -30.00 21.24 15.44
N GLY A 395 -29.25 21.87 14.55
CA GLY A 395 -28.43 23.06 14.81
C GLY A 395 -28.70 24.23 13.87
N GLY A 396 -29.82 24.19 13.15
CA GLY A 396 -30.32 25.29 12.31
C GLY A 396 -29.94 25.18 10.84
N ALA A 397 -30.95 25.35 9.98
CA ALA A 397 -30.84 25.16 8.54
C ALA A 397 -29.77 26.04 7.87
N VAL A 398 -29.67 27.31 8.26
CA VAL A 398 -28.74 28.27 7.64
C VAL A 398 -27.30 28.02 8.09
N ALA A 399 -27.08 27.84 9.39
CA ALA A 399 -25.73 27.65 9.93
C ALA A 399 -25.12 26.33 9.43
N GLY A 400 -25.91 25.25 9.43
CA GLY A 400 -25.51 23.97 8.86
C GLY A 400 -25.18 24.10 7.37
N PHE A 401 -26.07 24.73 6.58
CA PHE A 401 -25.82 24.94 5.15
C PHE A 401 -24.49 25.68 4.89
N VAL A 402 -24.27 26.81 5.58
CA VAL A 402 -23.07 27.64 5.37
C VAL A 402 -21.80 26.89 5.75
N TYR A 403 -21.77 26.22 6.91
CA TYR A 403 -20.59 25.52 7.39
C TYR A 403 -20.20 24.33 6.50
N PHE A 404 -21.15 23.46 6.17
CA PHE A 404 -20.87 22.28 5.36
C PHE A 404 -20.48 22.66 3.92
N ASN A 405 -21.13 23.66 3.32
CA ASN A 405 -20.73 24.17 2.01
C ASN A 405 -19.34 24.85 2.06
N ALA A 406 -19.04 25.63 3.10
CA ALA A 406 -17.73 26.25 3.24
C ALA A 406 -16.61 25.19 3.32
N ILE A 407 -16.81 24.11 4.07
CA ILE A 407 -15.87 22.98 4.11
C ILE A 407 -15.79 22.30 2.75
N PHE A 408 -16.93 22.01 2.11
CA PHE A 408 -16.94 21.34 0.82
C PHE A 408 -16.18 22.13 -0.26
N PHE A 409 -16.33 23.46 -0.30
CA PHE A 409 -15.61 24.31 -1.25
C PHE A 409 -14.13 24.52 -0.86
N VAL A 410 -13.85 24.90 0.38
CA VAL A 410 -12.48 25.24 0.82
C VAL A 410 -11.64 23.98 0.99
N ALA A 411 -12.12 23.01 1.76
CA ALA A 411 -11.38 21.78 2.05
C ALA A 411 -11.54 20.72 0.96
N GLY A 412 -12.75 20.58 0.40
CA GLY A 412 -13.02 19.62 -0.68
C GLY A 412 -12.43 20.07 -2.01
N CYS A 413 -12.98 21.13 -2.60
CA CYS A 413 -12.63 21.52 -3.95
C CYS A 413 -11.22 22.12 -4.03
N PHE A 414 -10.90 23.10 -3.19
CA PHE A 414 -9.63 23.83 -3.33
C PHE A 414 -8.42 23.01 -2.85
N LEU A 415 -8.47 22.42 -1.64
CA LEU A 415 -7.33 21.70 -1.09
C LEU A 415 -7.07 20.33 -1.77
N LEU A 416 -8.09 19.60 -2.23
CA LEU A 416 -7.85 18.37 -3.01
C LEU A 416 -7.27 18.68 -4.40
N GLN A 417 -7.71 19.75 -5.06
CA GLN A 417 -7.14 20.17 -6.34
C GLN A 417 -5.68 20.59 -6.17
N LEU A 418 -5.34 21.31 -5.10
CA LEU A 418 -3.95 21.64 -4.77
C LEU A 418 -3.11 20.38 -4.53
N ASN A 419 -3.64 19.39 -3.81
CA ASN A 419 -2.98 18.09 -3.63
C ASN A 419 -2.72 17.38 -4.97
N MET A 420 -3.70 17.36 -5.87
CA MET A 420 -3.55 16.78 -7.21
C MET A 420 -2.53 17.54 -8.06
N ALA A 421 -2.51 18.86 -7.98
CA ALA A 421 -1.52 19.69 -8.68
C ALA A 421 -0.09 19.42 -8.18
N VAL A 422 0.10 19.32 -6.86
CA VAL A 422 1.41 18.98 -6.28
C VAL A 422 1.81 17.56 -6.67
N LEU A 423 0.91 16.59 -6.57
CA LEU A 423 1.17 15.23 -7.00
C LEU A 423 1.59 15.17 -8.47
N PHE A 424 0.90 15.91 -9.34
CA PHE A 424 1.21 15.98 -10.76
C PHE A 424 2.60 16.59 -11.01
N SER A 425 2.90 17.74 -10.39
CA SER A 425 4.22 18.38 -10.48
C SER A 425 5.34 17.46 -9.99
N GLU A 426 5.15 16.79 -8.86
CA GLU A 426 6.15 15.88 -8.31
C GLU A 426 6.29 14.60 -9.14
N PHE A 427 5.19 14.10 -9.71
CA PHE A 427 5.24 13.00 -10.65
C PHE A 427 5.97 13.36 -11.95
N GLU A 428 5.76 14.57 -12.49
CA GLU A 428 6.51 15.07 -13.65
C GLU A 428 8.00 15.21 -13.35
N LYS A 429 8.36 15.83 -12.21
CA LYS A 429 9.76 15.92 -11.77
C LYS A 429 10.40 14.54 -11.59
N ALA A 430 9.68 13.60 -10.95
CA ALA A 430 10.16 12.24 -10.79
C ALA A 430 10.38 11.57 -12.16
N LYS A 431 9.43 11.71 -13.08
CA LYS A 431 9.52 11.19 -14.46
C LYS A 431 10.72 11.77 -15.21
N GLU A 432 10.95 13.07 -15.13
CA GLU A 432 12.11 13.73 -15.76
C GLU A 432 13.44 13.23 -15.15
N ASN A 433 13.52 13.16 -13.82
CA ASN A 433 14.68 12.61 -13.12
C ASN A 433 14.97 11.15 -13.54
N HIS A 434 13.93 10.33 -13.71
CA HIS A 434 14.11 8.98 -14.24
C HIS A 434 14.61 8.99 -15.69
N ALA A 435 14.10 9.88 -16.54
CA ALA A 435 14.54 10.01 -17.93
C ALA A 435 16.02 10.46 -18.03
N THR A 436 16.45 11.43 -17.22
CA THR A 436 17.84 11.91 -17.19
C THR A 436 18.81 10.84 -16.68
N VAL A 437 18.45 10.10 -15.63
CA VAL A 437 19.24 8.96 -15.13
C VAL A 437 19.40 7.88 -16.21
N MET A 438 18.31 7.53 -16.90
CA MET A 438 18.36 6.56 -18.01
C MET A 438 19.23 7.06 -19.18
N ALA A 439 19.14 8.34 -19.52
CA ALA A 439 19.98 8.96 -20.55
C ALA A 439 21.47 8.96 -20.15
N HIS A 440 21.79 9.26 -18.90
CA HIS A 440 23.15 9.22 -18.38
C HIS A 440 23.72 7.80 -18.39
N GLN A 441 22.94 6.81 -17.96
CA GLN A 441 23.28 5.39 -18.02
C GLN A 441 23.58 4.96 -19.48
N ARG A 442 22.75 5.43 -20.43
CA ARG A 442 22.94 5.18 -21.87
C ARG A 442 24.24 5.81 -22.38
N ARG A 443 24.55 7.05 -22.00
CA ARG A 443 25.81 7.72 -22.36
C ARG A 443 27.03 6.97 -21.83
N ILE A 444 27.03 6.53 -20.57
CA ILE A 444 28.13 5.71 -20.01
C ILE A 444 28.27 4.38 -20.76
N SER A 445 27.16 3.72 -21.09
CA SER A 445 27.19 2.46 -21.84
C SER A 445 27.77 2.63 -23.26
N LEU A 446 27.47 3.76 -23.92
CA LEU A 446 28.02 4.09 -25.24
C LEU A 446 29.50 4.48 -25.15
N ALA A 447 29.89 5.27 -24.14
CA ALA A 447 31.29 5.64 -23.91
C ALA A 447 32.17 4.42 -23.64
N SER A 448 31.71 3.49 -22.79
CA SER A 448 32.42 2.24 -22.53
C SER A 448 32.47 1.29 -23.73
N TYR A 449 31.49 1.35 -24.63
CA TYR A 449 31.53 0.63 -25.91
C TYR A 449 32.56 1.25 -26.88
N ALA A 450 32.55 2.58 -27.02
CA ALA A 450 33.48 3.33 -27.87
C ALA A 450 34.94 3.09 -27.46
N ASP A 451 35.21 3.12 -26.15
CA ASP A 451 36.54 2.86 -25.59
C ASP A 451 37.04 1.43 -25.93
N ARG A 452 36.17 0.41 -25.75
CA ARG A 452 36.48 -0.98 -26.14
C ARG A 452 36.75 -1.16 -27.63
N THR A 453 36.05 -0.44 -28.50
CA THR A 453 36.31 -0.48 -29.95
C THR A 453 37.63 0.20 -30.31
N SER A 454 37.98 1.29 -29.63
CA SER A 454 39.24 2.01 -29.84
C SER A 454 40.45 1.17 -29.40
N SER A 455 40.38 0.51 -28.23
CA SER A 455 41.45 -0.39 -27.76
C SER A 455 41.64 -1.62 -28.66
N ARG A 456 40.57 -2.12 -29.29
CA ARG A 456 40.65 -3.24 -30.25
C ARG A 456 41.27 -2.85 -31.59
N GLN A 457 41.13 -1.59 -32.01
CA GLN A 457 41.79 -1.08 -33.20
C GLN A 457 43.27 -0.76 -32.96
N LEU A 458 43.66 -0.31 -31.76
CA LEU A 458 45.08 -0.11 -31.42
C LEU A 458 45.90 -1.41 -31.44
N PHE A 459 45.30 -2.56 -31.13
CA PHE A 459 45.96 -3.87 -31.15
C PHE A 459 46.01 -4.56 -32.53
N LYS A 460 45.38 -3.97 -33.56
CA LYS A 460 45.46 -4.43 -34.95
C LYS A 460 46.25 -3.43 -35.80
N ARG A 461 47.50 -3.16 -35.42
CA ARG A 461 48.50 -2.62 -36.37
C ARG A 461 49.49 -3.74 -36.72
N PRO A 462 49.38 -4.39 -37.89
CA PRO A 462 50.55 -4.95 -38.52
C PRO A 462 51.43 -3.80 -38.99
N SER A 463 52.74 -3.96 -38.81
CA SER A 463 53.79 -3.10 -39.38
C SER A 463 53.67 -3.04 -40.90
N LEU A 464 52.97 -2.04 -41.43
CA LEU A 464 52.92 -1.76 -42.86
C LEU A 464 53.90 -0.63 -43.19
N ARG A 465 54.96 -1.03 -43.90
CA ARG A 465 55.95 -0.16 -44.54
C ARG A 465 55.24 0.85 -45.45
N LEU A 466 55.85 2.04 -45.55
CA LEU A 466 55.53 3.06 -46.54
C LEU A 466 55.40 2.43 -47.93
N ALA A 467 54.23 2.61 -48.55
CA ALA A 467 54.08 2.63 -49.99
C ALA A 467 53.18 3.81 -50.35
N SER A 468 53.77 4.73 -51.09
CA SER A 468 53.22 5.98 -51.60
C SER A 468 52.02 5.77 -52.53
N GLY A 469 51.11 6.75 -52.50
CA GLY A 469 50.56 7.31 -53.74
C GLY A 469 49.23 6.74 -54.26
N THR A 470 48.30 7.67 -54.47
CA THR A 470 47.29 7.60 -55.55
C THR A 470 46.01 6.78 -55.37
N HIS A 471 45.30 6.88 -54.23
CA HIS A 471 43.90 6.41 -54.18
C HIS A 471 42.89 7.28 -53.41
N HIS A 472 43.26 8.52 -53.05
CA HIS A 472 42.40 9.38 -52.22
C HIS A 472 41.50 10.38 -52.98
N ARG A 473 41.64 10.53 -54.31
CA ARG A 473 40.85 11.52 -55.09
C ARG A 473 39.52 11.02 -55.65
N ARG A 474 39.27 9.71 -55.77
CA ARG A 474 38.02 9.19 -56.39
C ARG A 474 36.81 9.10 -55.46
N HIS A 475 37.00 9.01 -54.13
CA HIS A 475 35.88 8.86 -53.20
C HIS A 475 35.19 10.18 -52.82
N GLN A 476 35.90 11.32 -52.80
CA GLN A 476 35.29 12.61 -52.43
C GLN A 476 34.29 13.15 -53.48
N HIS A 477 34.47 12.83 -54.77
CA HIS A 477 33.54 13.27 -55.81
C HIS A 477 32.18 12.54 -55.77
N LYS A 478 32.16 11.26 -55.37
CA LYS A 478 30.90 10.49 -55.24
C LYS A 478 30.02 10.99 -54.10
N TRP A 479 30.60 11.37 -52.95
CA TRP A 479 29.84 11.90 -51.82
C TRP A 479 29.27 13.30 -52.06
N ARG A 480 29.97 14.15 -52.82
CA ARG A 480 29.45 15.48 -53.21
C ARG A 480 28.27 15.39 -54.19
N ALA A 481 28.24 14.39 -55.05
CA ALA A 481 27.12 14.17 -55.98
C ALA A 481 25.85 13.69 -55.24
N ILE A 482 26.01 12.78 -54.27
CA ILE A 482 24.91 12.26 -53.45
C ILE A 482 24.31 13.35 -52.54
N ALA A 483 25.15 14.24 -51.98
CA ALA A 483 24.69 15.37 -51.20
C ALA A 483 23.86 16.38 -52.03
N LYS A 484 24.26 16.65 -53.29
CA LYS A 484 23.51 17.52 -54.21
C LYS A 484 22.16 16.93 -54.64
N LEU A 485 22.08 15.61 -54.84
CA LEU A 485 20.83 14.91 -55.15
C LEU A 485 19.84 14.96 -53.97
N ARG A 486 20.33 14.78 -52.75
CA ARG A 486 19.49 14.84 -51.53
C ARG A 486 18.93 16.24 -51.29
N HIS A 487 19.72 17.29 -51.53
CA HIS A 487 19.24 18.67 -51.41
C HIS A 487 18.17 19.00 -52.46
N ARG A 488 18.36 18.57 -53.72
CA ARG A 488 17.35 18.76 -54.79
C ARG A 488 16.04 18.03 -54.49
N ALA A 489 16.09 16.82 -53.94
CA ALA A 489 14.90 16.07 -53.55
C ALA A 489 14.10 16.76 -52.43
N VAL A 490 14.77 17.31 -51.41
CA VAL A 490 14.12 18.06 -50.32
C VAL A 490 13.50 19.36 -50.83
N THR A 491 14.16 20.05 -51.76
CA THR A 491 13.62 21.29 -52.35
C THR A 491 12.42 21.02 -53.25
N LEU A 492 12.38 19.87 -53.93
CA LEU A 492 11.23 19.45 -54.75
C LEU A 492 10.02 19.11 -53.86
N LEU A 493 10.23 18.40 -52.75
CA LEU A 493 9.18 18.07 -51.77
C LEU A 493 8.56 19.32 -51.14
N HIS A 494 9.37 20.34 -50.81
CA HIS A 494 8.84 21.62 -50.32
C HIS A 494 8.01 22.37 -51.38
N ARG A 495 8.38 22.28 -52.67
CA ARG A 495 7.59 22.89 -53.76
C ARG A 495 6.28 22.16 -54.01
N VAL A 496 6.25 20.82 -53.92
CA VAL A 496 5.01 20.04 -54.04
C VAL A 496 4.07 20.31 -52.86
N ALA A 497 4.60 20.45 -51.64
CA ALA A 497 3.80 20.82 -50.47
C ALA A 497 3.20 22.24 -50.58
N ALA A 498 3.92 23.19 -51.18
CA ALA A 498 3.43 24.55 -51.39
C ALA A 498 2.30 24.64 -52.44
N VAL A 499 2.32 23.79 -53.48
CA VAL A 499 1.25 23.73 -54.50
C VAL A 499 -0.03 23.08 -53.94
N SER A 500 0.10 22.15 -52.99
CA SER A 500 -1.07 21.52 -52.33
C SER A 500 -1.80 22.44 -51.36
N ALA A 501 -1.17 23.52 -50.88
CA ALA A 501 -1.77 24.44 -49.90
C ALA A 501 -2.57 25.60 -50.52
N HIS A 502 -2.55 25.76 -51.85
CA HIS A 502 -3.33 26.78 -52.57
C HIS A 502 -4.53 26.22 -53.35
N GLY A 503 -4.84 24.93 -53.22
CA GLY A 503 -5.96 24.25 -53.86
C GLY A 503 -7.20 24.01 -52.98
N SER A 504 -7.24 24.59 -51.78
CA SER A 504 -8.38 24.50 -50.86
C SER A 504 -8.71 25.89 -50.32
N LEU A 505 -9.38 26.65 -51.18
CA LEU A 505 -10.25 27.78 -50.87
C LEU A 505 -11.57 27.53 -51.61
#